data_AF-A0A950FAS8-F1
#
_entry.id   AF-A0A950FAS8-F1
#
_cell.length_a   1.000
_cell.length_b   1.000
_cell.length_c   1.000
_cell.angle_alpha   90.00
_cell.angle_beta   90.00
_cell.angle_gamma   90.00
#
_symmetry.space_group_name_H-M   'P 1'
#
loop_
_entity.id
_entity.type
_entity.pdbx_description
1 polymer ?
#
loop_
_entity_poly.entity_id
_entity_poly.type
_entity_poly.pdbx_seq_one_letter_code
_entity_poly.pdbx_strand_id
1 'polypeptide(L)'
;MRQTWREVLCSKGGTLVRLGEVLALAVVCALVSPIIRAWAQEETTSPEQVMSHGFDCFSCHAINKEVVGPAWITIADRYHHDRAKAPYLAAKIRDGSVGDFGKIPMPAHQDMNNKLAMYLANYILSLSGPLEGSPPKYKYKTSNGEGVTVDFPVFEDYQGRQVVTKDIFGGFEKYNSYCFRCHGFDAVGGEYAPDLRKSIINGMSKHEFFVASMEGRSSKGMPGWAGFFDADELNQVYEYVEARALDLLPPGRPPSPGD
;
A
#
# COMPACT_ATOMS: atom_id res chain seq x y z
N MET A 1 -70.97 -59.07 2.56
CA MET A 1 -70.12 -58.66 3.71
C MET A 1 -68.97 -57.84 3.13
N ARG A 2 -68.91 -56.51 3.37
CA ARG A 2 -68.07 -55.80 4.37
C ARG A 2 -66.59 -56.22 4.25
N GLN A 3 -65.57 -55.36 4.18
CA GLN A 3 -65.33 -53.98 4.63
C GLN A 3 -63.94 -53.54 4.11
N THR A 4 -63.61 -52.24 4.21
CA THR A 4 -62.31 -51.61 4.65
C THR A 4 -62.12 -50.26 3.92
N TRP A 5 -61.44 -49.22 4.41
CA TRP A 5 -61.33 -48.49 5.69
C TRP A 5 -60.65 -47.13 5.35
N ARG A 6 -60.96 -46.07 6.12
CA ARG A 6 -60.15 -44.84 6.38
C ARG A 6 -59.88 -43.89 5.19
N GLU A 7 -59.86 -42.56 5.30
CA GLU A 7 -59.74 -41.57 6.38
C GLU A 7 -60.35 -40.24 5.84
N VAL A 8 -61.06 -39.45 6.66
CA VAL A 8 -61.58 -38.12 6.26
C VAL A 8 -61.23 -37.05 7.28
N LEU A 9 -60.75 -35.95 6.70
CA LEU A 9 -60.31 -34.66 7.20
C LEU A 9 -61.19 -34.02 8.29
N CYS A 10 -60.55 -33.36 9.25
CA CYS A 10 -61.21 -32.42 10.14
C CYS A 10 -61.07 -30.98 9.61
N SER A 11 -62.22 -30.30 9.64
CA SER A 11 -62.58 -28.99 9.08
C SER A 11 -62.31 -27.85 10.07
N LYS A 12 -62.13 -26.60 9.59
CA LYS A 12 -63.09 -25.49 9.77
C LYS A 12 -62.56 -24.10 9.39
N GLY A 13 -63.40 -23.37 8.64
CA GLY A 13 -63.41 -21.90 8.47
C GLY A 13 -62.56 -21.40 7.31
N GLY A 14 -63.06 -20.93 6.16
CA GLY A 14 -64.33 -20.31 5.83
C GLY A 14 -64.06 -18.87 5.40
N THR A 15 -64.00 -18.59 4.09
CA THR A 15 -64.57 -17.42 3.37
C THR A 15 -64.24 -17.58 1.88
N LEU A 16 -65.28 -17.66 1.05
CA LEU A 16 -65.23 -17.68 -0.41
C LEU A 16 -64.95 -16.27 -0.94
N VAL A 17 -63.93 -16.09 -1.78
CA VAL A 17 -63.81 -14.93 -2.66
C VAL A 17 -63.90 -15.42 -4.11
N ARG A 18 -64.81 -14.80 -4.85
CA ARG A 18 -65.30 -15.19 -6.18
C ARG A 18 -64.24 -15.02 -7.26
N LEU A 19 -64.31 -15.93 -8.24
CA LEU A 19 -63.68 -15.82 -9.56
C LEU A 19 -64.15 -14.57 -10.30
N GLY A 20 -63.20 -13.77 -10.77
CA GLY A 20 -63.41 -12.71 -11.76
C GLY A 20 -62.11 -11.94 -11.98
N GLU A 21 -61.72 -11.79 -13.25
CA GLU A 21 -60.73 -10.83 -13.73
C GLU A 21 -59.26 -11.27 -13.75
N VAL A 22 -59.00 -12.25 -14.62
CA VAL A 22 -57.72 -12.41 -15.32
C VAL A 22 -57.67 -11.33 -16.40
N LEU A 23 -56.89 -10.26 -16.23
CA LEU A 23 -56.42 -9.35 -17.31
C LEU A 23 -55.48 -8.27 -16.72
N ALA A 24 -54.18 -8.56 -16.63
CA ALA A 24 -53.12 -7.54 -16.64
C ALA A 24 -51.75 -8.21 -16.89
N LEU A 25 -51.47 -8.50 -18.17
CA LEU A 25 -50.12 -8.70 -18.64
C LEU A 25 -49.36 -7.36 -18.56
N ALA A 26 -48.14 -7.43 -18.03
CA ALA A 26 -47.00 -6.60 -18.42
C ALA A 26 -47.15 -5.07 -18.27
N VAL A 27 -47.18 -4.59 -17.03
CA VAL A 27 -46.53 -3.31 -16.71
C VAL A 27 -45.17 -3.62 -16.11
N VAL A 28 -44.21 -3.63 -17.03
CA VAL A 28 -42.76 -3.56 -16.87
C VAL A 28 -42.31 -3.01 -15.51
N CYS A 29 -41.54 -3.82 -14.77
CA CYS A 29 -40.71 -3.47 -13.62
C CYS A 29 -39.70 -2.35 -13.93
N ALA A 30 -40.15 -1.12 -14.18
CA ALA A 30 -39.30 0.01 -14.52
C ALA A 30 -39.39 1.17 -13.51
N LEU A 31 -39.66 0.89 -12.22
CA LEU A 31 -39.62 1.92 -11.16
C LEU A 31 -39.02 1.43 -9.84
N VAL A 32 -37.97 0.60 -9.91
CA VAL A 32 -37.09 0.36 -8.76
C VAL A 32 -35.68 0.90 -9.08
N SER A 33 -35.48 2.15 -8.66
CA SER A 33 -34.21 2.80 -8.32
C SER A 33 -33.17 3.06 -9.42
N PRO A 34 -33.10 4.30 -9.96
CA PRO A 34 -31.83 4.91 -10.31
C PRO A 34 -31.30 5.70 -9.10
N ILE A 35 -31.00 5.02 -7.99
CA ILE A 35 -30.29 5.65 -6.84
C ILE A 35 -28.93 4.97 -6.57
N ILE A 36 -28.58 3.89 -7.27
CA ILE A 36 -27.30 3.16 -7.06
C ILE A 36 -26.23 3.55 -8.08
N ARG A 37 -26.16 4.83 -8.49
CA ARG A 37 -24.99 5.35 -9.25
C ARG A 37 -24.41 6.63 -8.65
N ALA A 38 -24.46 6.72 -7.33
CA ALA A 38 -23.60 7.63 -6.56
C ALA A 38 -22.78 6.81 -5.56
N TRP A 39 -22.11 5.75 -6.03
CA TRP A 39 -20.79 5.46 -5.50
C TRP A 39 -19.88 6.51 -6.10
N ALA A 40 -19.91 7.69 -5.48
CA ALA A 40 -18.81 8.63 -5.60
C ALA A 40 -17.54 7.81 -5.37
N GLN A 41 -16.65 7.86 -6.34
CA GLN A 41 -15.34 7.25 -6.25
C GLN A 41 -14.65 7.85 -5.02
N GLU A 42 -14.42 7.04 -3.99
CA GLU A 42 -13.24 7.27 -3.16
C GLU A 42 -12.07 6.71 -3.96
N GLU A 43 -11.53 7.55 -4.85
CA GLU A 43 -10.18 7.37 -5.37
C GLU A 43 -9.23 7.38 -4.18
N THR A 44 -8.86 6.19 -3.71
CA THR A 44 -7.76 5.98 -2.77
C THR A 44 -6.49 6.32 -3.51
N THR A 45 -6.16 7.60 -3.45
CA THR A 45 -5.06 8.25 -4.13
C THR A 45 -3.79 7.86 -3.38
N SER A 46 -2.91 7.10 -4.03
CA SER A 46 -1.56 6.82 -3.53
C SER A 46 -0.83 8.11 -3.20
N PRO A 47 0.04 8.26 -2.20
CA PRO A 47 0.86 9.45 -2.05
C PRO A 47 1.54 10.01 -3.31
N GLU A 48 1.78 9.26 -4.38
CA GLU A 48 2.33 9.78 -5.65
C GLU A 48 1.16 10.32 -6.45
N GLN A 49 0.05 9.59 -6.44
CA GLN A 49 -1.24 10.00 -6.92
C GLN A 49 -1.83 11.19 -6.15
N VAL A 50 -1.60 11.39 -4.86
CA VAL A 50 -2.00 12.56 -4.06
C VAL A 50 -1.08 13.71 -4.43
N MET A 51 0.21 13.42 -4.55
CA MET A 51 1.21 14.37 -5.01
C MET A 51 1.05 14.73 -6.50
N SER A 52 0.36 13.91 -7.30
CA SER A 52 0.08 14.16 -8.72
C SER A 52 -1.36 14.58 -9.00
N HIS A 53 -2.31 14.28 -8.12
CA HIS A 53 -3.74 14.64 -8.23
C HIS A 53 -4.07 15.80 -7.27
N GLY A 54 -3.49 16.96 -7.57
CA GLY A 54 -3.94 18.25 -7.03
C GLY A 54 -2.95 18.97 -6.12
N PHE A 55 -1.93 18.26 -5.61
CA PHE A 55 -0.88 18.86 -4.78
C PHE A 55 0.49 18.49 -5.32
N ASP A 56 0.95 19.18 -6.36
CA ASP A 56 2.29 18.97 -6.92
C ASP A 56 3.38 19.46 -5.95
N CYS A 57 3.59 18.72 -4.87
CA CYS A 57 4.65 18.96 -3.90
C CYS A 57 6.02 18.93 -4.58
N PHE A 58 6.17 18.14 -5.65
CA PHE A 58 7.41 18.00 -6.40
C PHE A 58 7.76 19.23 -7.26
N SER A 59 6.78 20.07 -7.60
CA SER A 59 7.05 21.38 -8.19
C SER A 59 7.90 22.29 -7.30
N CYS A 60 7.87 22.07 -5.97
CA CYS A 60 8.62 22.90 -5.01
C CYS A 60 9.65 22.13 -4.18
N HIS A 61 9.44 20.84 -3.92
CA HIS A 61 10.31 20.00 -3.11
C HIS A 61 10.92 18.88 -3.95
N ALA A 62 12.11 18.42 -3.57
CA ALA A 62 12.63 17.14 -4.04
C ALA A 62 13.04 16.28 -2.84
N ILE A 63 13.27 14.99 -3.08
CA ILE A 63 13.67 14.06 -2.02
C ILE A 63 14.98 14.51 -1.38
N ASN A 64 15.99 14.78 -2.19
CA ASN A 64 17.36 14.98 -1.75
C ASN A 64 17.98 16.32 -2.19
N LYS A 65 17.22 17.21 -2.85
CA LYS A 65 17.73 18.50 -3.32
C LYS A 65 16.78 19.61 -2.93
N GLU A 66 17.33 20.75 -2.53
CA GLU A 66 16.55 21.98 -2.42
C GLU A 66 16.17 22.47 -3.83
N VAL A 67 14.90 22.80 -4.04
CA VAL A 67 14.39 23.33 -5.32
C VAL A 67 13.81 24.72 -5.09
N VAL A 68 12.59 24.79 -4.56
CA VAL A 68 11.96 26.02 -4.05
C VAL A 68 11.83 25.92 -2.53
N GLY A 69 11.37 24.76 -2.06
CA GLY A 69 11.38 24.33 -0.67
C GLY A 69 12.57 23.41 -0.38
N PRO A 70 12.82 23.12 0.91
CA PRO A 70 13.89 22.23 1.33
C PRO A 70 13.74 20.84 0.73
N ALA A 71 14.87 20.16 0.55
CA ALA A 71 14.85 18.72 0.31
C ALA A 71 14.13 18.03 1.47
N TRP A 72 13.35 16.99 1.19
CA TRP A 72 12.70 16.25 2.26
C TRP A 72 13.67 15.58 3.22
N ILE A 73 14.82 15.12 2.73
CA ILE A 73 15.91 14.64 3.60
C ILE A 73 16.39 15.77 4.54
N THR A 74 16.51 17.02 4.08
CA THR A 74 16.86 18.15 4.97
C THR A 74 15.80 18.37 6.06
N ILE A 75 14.53 18.15 5.72
CA ILE A 75 13.44 18.19 6.71
C ILE A 75 13.63 17.05 7.72
N ALA A 76 13.85 15.83 7.24
CA ALA A 76 14.09 14.65 8.06
C ALA A 76 15.27 14.85 9.03
N ASP A 77 16.41 15.29 8.50
CA ASP A 77 17.65 15.54 9.26
C ASP A 77 17.47 16.60 10.34
N ARG A 78 16.78 17.70 10.02
CA ARG A 78 16.49 18.77 10.98
C ARG A 78 15.73 18.24 12.19
N TYR A 79 14.78 17.36 11.94
CA TYR A 79 13.98 16.74 12.99
C TYR A 79 14.58 15.42 13.46
N HIS A 80 15.85 15.12 13.14
CA HIS A 80 16.58 13.93 13.58
C HIS A 80 15.86 12.61 13.24
N HIS A 81 15.10 12.58 12.15
CA HIS A 81 14.22 11.46 11.76
C HIS A 81 13.21 11.08 12.86
N ASP A 82 12.91 12.00 13.78
CA ASP A 82 12.01 11.78 14.92
C ASP A 82 10.55 11.70 14.43
N ARG A 83 10.02 10.49 14.34
CA ARG A 83 8.63 10.22 13.96
C ARG A 83 7.61 10.85 14.91
N ALA A 84 7.98 11.18 16.15
CA ALA A 84 7.11 11.94 17.04
C ALA A 84 6.80 13.36 16.52
N LYS A 85 7.56 13.85 15.53
CA LYS A 85 7.30 15.11 14.82
C LYS A 85 6.30 14.99 13.68
N ALA A 86 5.85 13.79 13.32
CA ALA A 86 4.91 13.61 12.22
C ALA A 86 3.61 14.42 12.38
N PRO A 87 2.97 14.51 13.57
CA PRO A 87 1.79 15.37 13.76
C PRO A 87 2.07 16.86 13.53
N TYR A 88 3.27 17.32 13.93
CA TYR A 88 3.69 18.70 13.72
C TYR A 88 3.91 19.00 12.23
N LEU A 89 4.61 18.12 11.52
CA LEU A 89 4.82 18.26 10.07
C LEU A 89 3.51 18.12 9.28
N ALA A 90 2.61 17.23 9.70
CA ALA A 90 1.29 17.09 9.08
C ALA A 90 0.47 18.37 9.20
N ALA A 91 0.52 19.04 10.36
CA ALA A 91 -0.10 20.35 10.54
C ALA A 91 0.54 21.40 9.61
N LYS A 92 1.87 21.42 9.49
CA LYS A 92 2.58 22.32 8.56
C LYS A 92 2.17 22.09 7.11
N ILE A 93 2.02 20.84 6.67
CA ILE A 93 1.56 20.50 5.32
C ILE A 93 0.15 21.06 5.09
N ARG A 94 -0.77 20.86 6.03
CA ARG A 94 -2.17 21.29 5.87
C ARG A 94 -2.36 22.80 5.99
N ASP A 95 -1.70 23.42 6.96
CA ASP A 95 -1.92 24.81 7.34
C ASP A 95 -0.94 25.78 6.65
N GLY A 96 0.05 25.24 5.93
CA GLY A 96 1.15 25.99 5.36
C GLY A 96 2.24 26.31 6.39
N SER A 97 3.36 26.85 5.92
CA SER A 97 4.47 27.20 6.81
C SER A 97 5.34 28.31 6.25
N VAL A 98 6.00 29.07 7.13
CA VAL A 98 7.01 30.07 6.77
C VAL A 98 8.02 30.19 7.91
N GLY A 99 9.27 30.53 7.59
CA GLY A 99 10.31 30.86 8.57
C GLY A 99 11.17 29.67 9.01
N ASP A 100 10.62 28.46 9.04
CA ASP A 100 11.38 27.28 9.46
C ASP A 100 12.56 27.04 8.50
N PHE A 101 12.29 26.87 7.20
CA PHE A 101 13.31 26.53 6.19
C PHE A 101 13.68 27.69 5.26
N GLY A 102 13.19 28.90 5.56
CA GLY A 102 13.43 30.07 4.74
C GLY A 102 12.28 31.05 4.77
N LYS A 103 12.40 32.10 3.95
CA LYS A 103 11.41 33.19 3.85
C LYS A 103 10.30 32.91 2.83
N ILE A 104 10.47 31.89 1.98
CA ILE A 104 9.48 31.48 1.00
C ILE A 104 8.37 30.72 1.76
N PRO A 105 7.11 31.20 1.73
CA PRO A 105 6.02 30.51 2.39
C PRO A 105 5.63 29.25 1.60
N MET A 106 5.50 28.13 2.30
CA MET A 106 4.84 26.93 1.80
C MET A 106 3.31 27.13 1.89
N PRO A 107 2.58 27.07 0.76
CA PRO A 107 1.12 27.21 0.75
C PRO A 107 0.41 26.18 1.63
N ALA A 108 -0.78 26.53 2.10
CA ALA A 108 -1.63 25.60 2.85
C ALA A 108 -2.31 24.60 1.91
N HIS A 109 -2.26 23.31 2.25
CA HIS A 109 -2.93 22.24 1.53
C HIS A 109 -4.24 21.86 2.23
N GLN A 110 -5.22 22.77 2.23
CA GLN A 110 -6.45 22.63 3.04
C GLN A 110 -7.36 21.47 2.62
N ASP A 111 -7.33 21.08 1.35
CA ASP A 111 -8.12 19.92 0.88
C ASP A 111 -7.49 18.58 1.29
N MET A 112 -6.34 18.61 1.97
CA MET A 112 -5.67 17.43 2.50
C MET A 112 -6.22 17.02 3.88
N ASN A 113 -6.72 15.79 3.98
CA ASN A 113 -7.17 15.23 5.24
C ASN A 113 -5.98 14.88 6.17
N ASN A 114 -6.27 14.79 7.48
CA ASN A 114 -5.23 14.58 8.50
C ASN A 114 -4.49 13.24 8.36
N LYS A 115 -5.18 12.17 7.94
CA LYS A 115 -4.57 10.84 7.80
C LYS A 115 -3.48 10.87 6.72
N LEU A 116 -3.78 11.48 5.60
CA LEU A 116 -2.86 11.64 4.47
C LEU A 116 -1.69 12.58 4.79
N ALA A 117 -1.95 13.70 5.46
CA ALA A 117 -0.88 14.60 5.90
C ALA A 117 0.07 13.91 6.91
N MET A 118 -0.48 13.10 7.82
CA MET A 118 0.30 12.29 8.76
C MET A 118 1.15 11.25 8.06
N TYR A 119 0.61 10.62 7.03
CA TYR A 119 1.35 9.68 6.20
C TYR A 119 2.54 10.37 5.53
N LEU A 120 2.31 11.49 4.84
CA LEU A 120 3.36 12.22 4.11
C LEU A 120 4.44 12.73 5.05
N ALA A 121 4.06 13.24 6.22
CA ALA A 121 4.99 13.64 7.25
C ALA A 121 5.86 12.49 7.76
N ASN A 122 5.26 11.31 7.98
CA ASN A 122 6.01 10.12 8.34
C ASN A 122 6.96 9.71 7.22
N TYR A 123 6.50 9.68 5.96
CA TYR A 123 7.35 9.37 4.83
C TYR A 123 8.55 10.35 4.74
N ILE A 124 8.32 11.66 4.85
CA ILE A 124 9.42 12.65 4.87
C ILE A 124 10.42 12.32 5.98
N LEU A 125 9.96 12.03 7.20
CA LEU A 125 10.84 11.70 8.33
C LEU A 125 11.56 10.36 8.20
N SER A 126 11.12 9.48 7.28
CA SER A 126 11.82 8.23 6.96
C SER A 126 12.98 8.40 6.01
N LEU A 127 13.00 9.52 5.29
CA LEU A 127 14.01 9.72 4.29
C LEU A 127 15.34 9.94 5.00
N SER A 128 16.31 9.14 4.59
CA SER A 128 17.71 9.28 4.95
C SER A 128 18.53 9.14 3.68
N GLY A 129 19.71 9.74 3.66
CA GLY A 129 20.60 9.68 2.51
C GLY A 129 21.29 11.00 2.23
N PRO A 130 22.22 11.02 1.26
CA PRO A 130 22.91 12.25 0.91
C PRO A 130 21.95 13.27 0.27
N LEU A 131 22.01 14.52 0.73
CA LEU A 131 21.51 15.66 -0.04
C LEU A 131 22.31 15.72 -1.34
N GLU A 132 21.62 15.57 -2.47
CA GLU A 132 22.14 15.36 -3.83
C GLU A 132 23.64 15.03 -3.91
N GLY A 133 23.97 13.76 -3.66
CA GLY A 133 24.41 12.85 -4.72
C GLY A 133 23.33 11.78 -4.86
N SER A 134 23.15 11.16 -6.03
CA SER A 134 22.27 9.98 -6.13
C SER A 134 22.66 8.95 -5.06
N PRO A 135 21.71 8.19 -4.47
CA PRO A 135 22.08 7.06 -3.62
C PRO A 135 23.09 6.21 -4.37
N PRO A 136 24.16 5.72 -3.69
CA PRO A 136 25.20 4.95 -4.34
C PRO A 136 24.55 3.81 -5.13
N LYS A 137 24.93 3.70 -6.40
CA LYS A 137 24.43 2.65 -7.27
C LYS A 137 25.23 1.38 -7.03
N TYR A 138 24.56 0.31 -6.64
CA TYR A 138 25.16 -0.99 -6.42
C TYR A 138 24.90 -1.88 -7.63
N LYS A 139 25.96 -2.52 -8.12
CA LYS A 139 25.90 -3.39 -9.30
C LYS A 139 26.04 -4.83 -8.87
N TYR A 140 25.11 -5.66 -9.31
CA TYR A 140 25.08 -7.09 -9.01
C TYR A 140 24.89 -7.92 -10.29
N LYS A 141 25.11 -9.22 -10.16
CA LYS A 141 24.76 -10.20 -11.19
C LYS A 141 23.58 -11.03 -10.69
N THR A 142 22.60 -11.24 -11.56
CA THR A 142 21.48 -12.15 -11.32
C THR A 142 21.94 -13.61 -11.46
N SER A 143 21.04 -14.58 -11.21
CA SER A 143 21.37 -15.99 -11.35
C SER A 143 21.74 -16.40 -12.79
N ASN A 144 21.24 -15.68 -13.80
CA ASN A 144 21.55 -15.92 -15.21
C ASN A 144 22.83 -15.18 -15.69
N GLY A 145 23.47 -14.39 -14.82
CA GLY A 145 24.68 -13.63 -15.11
C GLY A 145 24.46 -12.22 -15.68
N GLU A 146 23.21 -11.79 -15.85
CA GLU A 146 22.85 -10.43 -16.27
C GLU A 146 23.20 -9.40 -15.19
N GLY A 147 23.65 -8.22 -15.61
CA GLY A 147 24.00 -7.14 -14.71
C GLY A 147 22.78 -6.30 -14.33
N VAL A 148 22.50 -6.16 -13.04
CA VAL A 148 21.45 -5.26 -12.51
C VAL A 148 22.05 -4.18 -11.64
N THR A 149 21.37 -3.05 -11.57
CA THR A 149 21.77 -1.91 -10.74
C THR A 149 20.62 -1.51 -9.82
N VAL A 150 20.89 -1.42 -8.52
CA VAL A 150 19.96 -0.98 -7.49
C VAL A 150 20.56 0.21 -6.71
N ASP A 151 19.76 0.88 -5.89
CA ASP A 151 20.18 2.02 -5.06
C ASP A 151 20.37 1.70 -3.57
N PHE A 152 20.25 0.42 -3.19
CA PHE A 152 20.51 -0.10 -1.85
C PHE A 152 21.49 -1.28 -1.87
N PRO A 153 22.27 -1.50 -0.80
CA PRO A 153 23.17 -2.63 -0.71
C PRO A 153 22.39 -3.92 -0.42
N VAL A 154 22.48 -4.90 -1.33
CA VAL A 154 21.86 -6.22 -1.15
C VAL A 154 22.73 -7.15 -0.32
N PHE A 155 24.05 -7.07 -0.51
CA PHE A 155 25.03 -7.95 0.10
C PHE A 155 26.10 -7.21 0.88
N GLU A 156 26.63 -7.86 1.91
CA GLU A 156 27.81 -7.45 2.67
C GLU A 156 28.77 -8.63 2.86
N ASP A 157 30.05 -8.33 3.14
CA ASP A 157 30.99 -9.34 3.60
C ASP A 157 30.87 -9.48 5.12
N TYR A 158 30.71 -10.71 5.58
CA TYR A 158 30.76 -11.04 6.99
C TYR A 158 31.78 -12.14 7.20
N GLN A 159 32.97 -11.79 7.70
CA GLN A 159 34.04 -12.77 7.96
C GLN A 159 34.46 -13.59 6.72
N GLY A 160 34.50 -12.97 5.54
CA GLY A 160 34.91 -13.63 4.29
C GLY A 160 33.83 -14.47 3.61
N ARG A 161 32.58 -14.44 4.11
CA ARG A 161 31.39 -14.96 3.42
C ARG A 161 30.49 -13.81 3.00
N GLN A 162 29.97 -13.89 1.78
CA GLN A 162 28.94 -12.98 1.32
C GLN A 162 27.60 -13.36 1.97
N VAL A 163 26.98 -12.40 2.63
CA VAL A 163 25.65 -12.50 3.25
C VAL A 163 24.78 -11.34 2.80
N VAL A 164 23.47 -11.42 3.02
CA VAL A 164 22.62 -10.25 2.81
C VAL A 164 22.80 -9.24 3.93
N THR A 165 22.57 -7.96 3.62
CA THR A 165 22.60 -6.90 4.62
C THR A 165 21.52 -7.09 5.69
N LYS A 166 21.71 -6.47 6.85
CA LYS A 166 20.70 -6.43 7.92
C LYS A 166 19.34 -5.94 7.43
N ASP A 167 19.30 -4.97 6.52
CA ASP A 167 18.05 -4.42 5.98
C ASP A 167 17.32 -5.43 5.10
N ILE A 168 18.03 -6.11 4.20
CA ILE A 168 17.45 -7.19 3.38
C ILE A 168 16.96 -8.34 4.26
N PHE A 169 17.74 -8.75 5.26
CA PHE A 169 17.33 -9.81 6.18
C PHE A 169 16.12 -9.40 7.03
N GLY A 170 16.11 -8.17 7.56
CA GLY A 170 14.99 -7.63 8.31
C GLY A 170 13.72 -7.50 7.46
N GLY A 171 13.86 -7.21 6.16
CA GLY A 171 12.79 -7.23 5.18
C GLY A 171 12.22 -8.62 4.95
N PHE A 172 13.10 -9.61 4.81
CA PHE A 172 12.74 -11.03 4.74
C PHE A 172 11.93 -11.46 5.97
N GLU A 173 12.38 -11.15 7.20
CA GLU A 173 11.70 -11.53 8.44
C GLU A 173 10.28 -10.95 8.53
N LYS A 174 10.14 -9.67 8.21
CA LYS A 174 8.83 -8.99 8.20
C LYS A 174 7.92 -9.57 7.11
N TYR A 175 8.43 -9.72 5.90
CA TYR A 175 7.70 -10.32 4.80
C TYR A 175 7.19 -11.73 5.18
N ASN A 176 8.06 -12.56 5.74
CA ASN A 176 7.73 -13.92 6.17
C ASN A 176 6.86 -13.99 7.43
N SER A 177 6.74 -12.92 8.19
CA SER A 177 5.85 -12.89 9.36
C SER A 177 4.43 -12.46 8.98
N TYR A 178 4.31 -11.54 8.02
CA TYR A 178 3.07 -10.79 7.79
C TYR A 178 2.52 -10.91 6.37
N CYS A 179 3.37 -10.94 5.34
CA CYS A 179 2.95 -10.83 3.93
C CYS A 179 2.79 -12.19 3.23
N PHE A 180 3.66 -13.15 3.57
CA PHE A 180 3.78 -14.43 2.85
C PHE A 180 2.49 -15.27 2.83
N ARG A 181 1.61 -15.10 3.82
CA ARG A 181 0.36 -15.87 3.96
C ARG A 181 -0.55 -15.70 2.74
N CYS A 182 -0.49 -14.52 2.11
CA CYS A 182 -1.28 -14.21 0.91
C CYS A 182 -0.38 -14.12 -0.33
N HIS A 183 0.79 -13.49 -0.21
CA HIS A 183 1.71 -13.25 -1.33
C HIS A 183 2.70 -14.40 -1.59
N GLY A 184 2.54 -15.53 -0.91
CA GLY A 184 3.38 -16.72 -1.05
C GLY A 184 4.76 -16.57 -0.42
N PHE A 185 5.46 -17.70 -0.29
CA PHE A 185 6.89 -17.69 0.04
C PHE A 185 7.67 -16.96 -1.07
N ASP A 186 8.75 -16.27 -0.70
CA ASP A 186 9.62 -15.55 -1.65
C ASP A 186 8.90 -14.52 -2.55
N ALA A 187 7.73 -14.05 -2.12
CA ALA A 187 6.89 -13.09 -2.86
C ALA A 187 6.37 -13.58 -4.21
N VAL A 188 6.31 -14.90 -4.45
CA VAL A 188 5.90 -15.49 -5.72
C VAL A 188 4.39 -15.50 -5.98
N GLY A 189 3.60 -14.95 -5.06
CA GLY A 189 2.15 -14.94 -5.11
C GLY A 189 1.51 -16.26 -4.68
N GLY A 190 0.18 -16.31 -4.73
CA GLY A 190 -0.60 -17.51 -4.43
C GLY A 190 -2.05 -17.36 -4.88
N GLU A 191 -2.91 -18.26 -4.40
CA GLU A 191 -4.35 -18.22 -4.65
C GLU A 191 -5.00 -16.92 -4.14
N TYR A 192 -4.47 -16.36 -3.06
CA TYR A 192 -5.06 -15.22 -2.37
C TYR A 192 -4.58 -13.85 -2.86
N ALA A 193 -3.32 -13.73 -3.29
CA ALA A 193 -2.74 -12.44 -3.66
C ALA A 193 -1.64 -12.57 -4.74
N PRO A 194 -1.38 -11.50 -5.51
CA PRO A 194 -0.46 -11.56 -6.65
C PRO A 194 1.00 -11.70 -6.22
N ASP A 195 1.82 -12.08 -7.21
CA ASP A 195 3.28 -12.08 -7.15
C ASP A 195 3.81 -10.63 -7.04
N LEU A 196 4.06 -10.21 -5.80
CA LEU A 196 5.21 -9.40 -5.37
C LEU A 196 6.08 -8.82 -6.48
N ARG A 197 6.90 -9.74 -7.00
CA ARG A 197 8.03 -9.45 -7.84
C ARG A 197 7.58 -8.96 -9.21
N LYS A 198 6.50 -9.55 -9.73
CA LYS A 198 5.93 -9.14 -11.02
C LYS A 198 5.41 -7.72 -10.97
N SER A 199 4.88 -7.26 -9.83
CA SER A 199 4.49 -5.85 -9.71
C SER A 199 5.69 -4.92 -9.93
N ILE A 200 6.83 -5.20 -9.30
CA ILE A 200 8.06 -4.41 -9.47
C ILE A 200 8.61 -4.54 -10.90
N ILE A 201 8.71 -5.76 -11.44
CA ILE A 201 9.18 -6.01 -12.81
C ILE A 201 8.32 -5.27 -13.85
N ASN A 202 7.01 -5.16 -13.59
CA ASN A 202 6.07 -4.47 -14.47
C ASN A 202 6.07 -2.94 -14.25
N GLY A 203 7.00 -2.40 -13.48
CA GLY A 203 7.21 -0.96 -13.34
C GLY A 203 6.56 -0.32 -12.11
N MET A 204 6.08 -1.11 -11.13
CA MET A 204 5.62 -0.54 -9.86
C MET A 204 6.77 0.21 -9.18
N SER A 205 6.57 1.49 -8.89
CA SER A 205 7.54 2.30 -8.17
C SER A 205 7.60 1.87 -6.69
N LYS A 206 8.75 2.11 -6.04
CA LYS A 206 8.89 1.99 -4.57
C LYS A 206 7.77 2.71 -3.83
N HIS A 207 7.43 3.86 -4.37
CA HIS A 207 6.40 4.71 -3.83
C HIS A 207 5.02 4.04 -3.96
N GLU A 208 4.63 3.57 -5.15
CA GLU A 208 3.37 2.84 -5.35
C GLU A 208 3.26 1.60 -4.45
N PHE A 209 4.37 0.89 -4.23
CA PHE A 209 4.43 -0.23 -3.29
C PHE A 209 4.15 0.20 -1.84
N PHE A 210 4.77 1.31 -1.41
CA PHE A 210 4.60 1.87 -0.06
C PHE A 210 3.14 2.22 0.20
N VAL A 211 2.51 2.90 -0.74
CA VAL A 211 1.10 3.24 -0.65
C VAL A 211 0.26 1.99 -0.50
N ALA A 212 0.39 1.07 -1.45
CA ALA A 212 -0.46 -0.11 -1.51
C ALA A 212 -0.35 -0.90 -0.20
N SER A 213 0.83 -0.92 0.40
CA SER A 213 1.09 -1.56 1.68
C SER A 213 0.48 -0.80 2.86
N MET A 214 0.76 0.50 2.98
CA MET A 214 0.30 1.26 4.14
C MET A 214 -1.21 1.50 4.17
N GLU A 215 -1.82 1.81 3.04
CA GLU A 215 -3.27 1.98 2.94
C GLU A 215 -3.99 0.63 2.95
N GLY A 216 -3.34 -0.39 2.40
CA GLY A 216 -3.95 -1.68 2.12
C GLY A 216 -4.94 -1.60 0.97
N ARG A 217 -5.62 -2.72 0.73
CA ARG A 217 -6.71 -2.85 -0.24
C ARG A 217 -7.84 -3.60 0.42
N SER A 218 -8.59 -2.92 1.29
CA SER A 218 -9.64 -3.52 2.12
C SER A 218 -10.69 -4.27 1.28
N SER A 219 -11.08 -3.72 0.13
CA SER A 219 -12.00 -4.36 -0.82
C SER A 219 -11.44 -5.65 -1.44
N LYS A 220 -10.13 -5.86 -1.38
CA LYS A 220 -9.41 -7.06 -1.84
C LYS A 220 -8.83 -7.89 -0.68
N GLY A 221 -9.21 -7.58 0.56
CA GLY A 221 -8.77 -8.31 1.75
C GLY A 221 -7.32 -8.03 2.20
N MET A 222 -6.63 -7.07 1.59
CA MET A 222 -5.29 -6.66 2.03
C MET A 222 -5.44 -5.59 3.13
N PRO A 223 -4.99 -5.85 4.37
CA PRO A 223 -5.05 -4.84 5.43
C PRO A 223 -4.07 -3.70 5.14
N GLY A 224 -4.35 -2.52 5.66
CA GLY A 224 -3.40 -1.41 5.68
C GLY A 224 -2.43 -1.56 6.84
N TRP A 225 -1.15 -1.35 6.57
CA TRP A 225 -0.07 -1.51 7.54
C TRP A 225 0.38 -0.19 8.20
N ALA A 226 -0.26 0.93 7.86
CA ALA A 226 0.03 2.22 8.49
C ALA A 226 -0.18 2.16 10.01
N GLY A 227 0.85 2.54 10.77
CA GLY A 227 0.85 2.51 12.24
C GLY A 227 1.19 1.14 12.84
N PHE A 228 1.35 0.10 12.01
CA PHE A 228 1.93 -1.18 12.42
C PHE A 228 3.42 -1.26 12.06
N PHE A 229 3.75 -0.97 10.79
CA PHE A 229 5.13 -0.75 10.37
C PHE A 229 5.44 0.73 10.34
N ASP A 230 6.65 1.07 10.75
CA ASP A 230 7.23 2.34 10.33
C ASP A 230 7.73 2.26 8.87
N ALA A 231 8.14 3.40 8.32
CA ALA A 231 8.53 3.45 6.92
C ALA A 231 9.89 2.80 6.64
N ASP A 232 10.78 2.67 7.64
CA ASP A 232 12.07 2.01 7.46
C ASP A 232 11.87 0.50 7.45
N GLU A 233 10.98 0.01 8.31
CA GLU A 233 10.53 -1.39 8.32
C GLU A 233 9.85 -1.77 7.00
N LEU A 234 8.98 -0.91 6.47
CA LEU A 234 8.36 -1.14 5.17
C LEU A 234 9.35 -0.99 4.01
N ASN A 235 10.34 -0.11 4.15
CA ASN A 235 11.44 0.01 3.21
C ASN A 235 12.22 -1.29 3.08
N GLN A 236 12.55 -1.91 4.20
CA GLN A 236 13.22 -3.20 4.22
C GLN A 236 12.40 -4.27 3.50
N VAL A 237 11.07 -4.29 3.69
CA VAL A 237 10.18 -5.21 2.96
C VAL A 237 10.25 -4.95 1.45
N TYR A 238 10.21 -3.68 1.02
CA TYR A 238 10.33 -3.33 -0.40
C TYR A 238 11.67 -3.79 -0.98
N GLU A 239 12.80 -3.46 -0.35
CA GLU A 239 14.14 -3.81 -0.82
C GLU A 239 14.32 -5.33 -0.92
N TYR A 240 13.76 -6.08 0.04
CA TYR A 240 13.72 -7.53 -0.02
C TYR A 240 12.92 -8.04 -1.24
N VAL A 241 11.71 -7.51 -1.47
CA VAL A 241 10.86 -7.89 -2.60
C VAL A 241 11.51 -7.49 -3.94
N GLU A 242 12.17 -6.35 -4.01
CA GLU A 242 12.91 -5.90 -5.19
C GLU A 242 14.12 -6.80 -5.46
N ALA A 243 14.91 -7.14 -4.45
CA ALA A 243 16.02 -8.08 -4.59
C ALA A 243 15.55 -9.46 -5.06
N ARG A 244 14.36 -9.91 -4.63
CA ARG A 244 13.69 -11.11 -5.16
C ARG A 244 13.25 -10.95 -6.61
N ALA A 245 12.73 -9.79 -6.97
CA ALA A 245 12.25 -9.50 -8.31
C ALA A 245 13.37 -9.45 -9.34
N LEU A 246 14.53 -8.93 -8.93
CA LEU A 246 15.74 -8.85 -9.72
C LEU A 246 16.57 -10.14 -9.69
N ASP A 247 16.04 -11.22 -9.14
CA ASP A 247 16.71 -12.53 -9.10
C ASP A 247 18.10 -12.48 -8.44
N LEU A 248 18.22 -11.64 -7.39
CA LEU A 248 19.43 -11.51 -6.59
C LEU A 248 19.43 -12.49 -5.41
N LEU A 249 18.26 -12.91 -4.93
CA LEU A 249 18.12 -13.78 -3.76
C LEU A 249 17.61 -15.18 -4.17
N PRO A 250 18.31 -16.28 -3.82
CA PRO A 250 17.86 -17.65 -4.11
C PRO A 250 16.68 -18.05 -3.22
N PRO A 251 15.73 -18.89 -3.68
CA PRO A 251 14.53 -19.26 -2.91
C PRO A 251 14.82 -19.70 -1.47
N GLY A 252 13.93 -19.34 -0.54
CA GLY A 252 14.07 -19.62 0.88
C GLY A 252 14.83 -18.56 1.68
N ARG A 253 15.23 -18.87 2.91
CA ARG A 253 15.87 -17.91 3.83
C ARG A 253 17.22 -17.39 3.27
N PRO A 254 17.39 -16.08 3.07
CA PRO A 254 18.68 -15.52 2.66
C PRO A 254 19.75 -15.69 3.76
N PRO A 255 21.03 -15.89 3.38
CA PRO A 255 22.11 -16.04 4.35
C PRO A 255 22.37 -14.72 5.08
N SER A 256 22.51 -14.78 6.40
CA SER A 256 22.68 -13.63 7.30
C SER A 256 23.92 -13.78 8.19
N PRO A 257 24.43 -12.71 8.81
CA PRO A 257 25.50 -12.81 9.80
C PRO A 257 25.23 -13.78 10.98
N GLY A 258 23.96 -14.12 11.24
CA GLY A 258 23.56 -15.01 12.33
C GLY A 258 23.54 -16.51 11.98
N ASP A 259 23.98 -16.90 10.78
CA ASP A 259 24.10 -18.32 10.38
C ASP A 259 25.46 -18.94 10.71
#